data_AF-A0A9X8VH64-F1
#
_entry.id   AF-A0A9X8VH64-F1
#
_cell.length_a   1.000
_cell.length_b   1.000
_cell.length_c   1.000
_cell.angle_alpha   90.00
_cell.angle_beta   90.00
_cell.angle_gamma   90.00
#
_symmetry.space_group_name_H-M   'P 1'
#
loop_
_entity.id
_entity.type
_entity.pdbx_description
1 polymer ?
#
loop_
_entity_poly.entity_id
_entity_poly.type
_entity_poly.pdbx_seq_one_letter_code
_entity_poly.pdbx_strand_id
1 'polypeptide(L)' 'THGHALQALIWWLKGADPQEDLRRYGHRNCGYAMLDVTASGFNLLNWGVATHLLPKR' A
#
# COMPACT_ATOMS: atom_id res chain seq x y z
N THR A 1 -5.97 -8.19 6.66
CA THR A 1 -5.15 -7.24 7.46
C THR A 1 -5.91 -5.93 7.64
N HIS A 2 -5.37 -4.96 8.38
CA HIS A 2 -5.99 -3.66 8.68
C HIS A 2 -5.22 -2.51 8.00
N GLY A 3 -5.88 -1.38 7.73
CA GLY A 3 -5.29 -0.24 7.03
C GLY A 3 -3.99 0.27 7.67
N HIS A 4 -3.94 0.39 8.99
CA HIS A 4 -2.74 0.82 9.72
C HIS A 4 -1.58 -0.18 9.62
N ALA A 5 -1.87 -1.49 9.58
CA ALA A 5 -0.83 -2.50 9.43
C ALA A 5 -0.21 -2.46 8.01
N LEU A 6 -1.04 -2.23 6.99
CA LEU A 6 -0.57 -2.02 5.63
C LEU A 6 0.27 -0.74 5.50
N GLN A 7 -0.19 0.37 6.12
CA GLN A 7 0.57 1.62 6.14
C GLN A 7 1.96 1.45 6.76
N ALA A 8 2.05 0.81 7.92
CA ALA A 8 3.32 0.54 8.60
C ALA A 8 4.24 -0.35 7.75
N LEU A 9 3.68 -1.39 7.11
CA LEU A 9 4.43 -2.27 6.23
C LEU A 9 5.05 -1.52 5.05
N ILE A 10 4.27 -0.67 4.38
CA ILE A 10 4.77 0.03 3.18
C ILE A 10 5.77 1.12 3.53
N TRP A 11 5.59 1.79 4.67
CA TRP A 11 6.56 2.74 5.20
C TRP A 11 7.89 2.05 5.49
N TRP A 12 7.85 0.90 6.15
CA TRP A 12 9.04 0.12 6.42
C TRP A 12 9.74 -0.34 5.14
N LEU A 13 8.98 -0.85 4.16
CA LEU A 13 9.52 -1.28 2.86
C LEU A 13 10.14 -0.13 2.03
N LYS A 14 9.71 1.12 2.25
CA LYS A 14 10.26 2.30 1.58
C LYS A 14 11.49 2.92 2.27
N GLY A 15 11.93 2.34 3.38
CA GLY A 15 13.12 2.81 4.11
C GLY A 15 12.82 3.45 5.46
N ALA A 16 11.57 3.39 5.93
CA ALA A 16 11.16 3.81 7.27
C ALA A 16 11.57 5.26 7.63
N ASP A 17 11.43 6.20 6.68
CA ASP A 17 11.74 7.60 6.92
C ASP A 17 10.80 8.21 7.98
N PRO A 18 11.30 8.62 9.15
CA PRO A 18 10.46 9.13 10.24
C PRO A 18 9.83 10.50 9.93
N GLN A 19 10.30 11.23 8.93
CA GLN A 19 9.71 12.50 8.49
C GLN A 19 8.55 12.31 7.51
N GLU A 20 8.28 11.06 7.12
CA GLU A 20 7.34 10.72 6.07
C GLU A 20 5.88 10.71 6.57
N ASP A 21 4.99 11.43 5.89
CA ASP A 21 3.57 11.44 6.24
C ASP A 21 2.89 10.11 5.90
N LEU A 22 2.72 9.24 6.89
CA LEU A 22 2.08 7.92 6.78
C LEU A 22 0.65 7.96 6.24
N ARG A 23 -0.05 9.10 6.34
CA ARG A 23 -1.42 9.25 5.82
C ARG A 23 -1.51 9.04 4.32
N ARG A 24 -0.41 9.27 3.59
CA ARG A 24 -0.34 9.03 2.14
C ARG A 24 -0.45 7.55 1.76
N TYR A 25 -0.22 6.65 2.72
CA TYR A 25 -0.42 5.22 2.57
C TYR A 25 -1.82 4.76 2.98
N GLY A 26 -2.77 5.69 3.15
CA GLY A 26 -4.19 5.40 3.31
C GLY A 26 -4.66 4.30 2.37
N HIS A 27 -5.11 3.18 2.94
CA HIS A 27 -5.60 2.04 2.17
C HIS A 27 -7.11 1.95 2.33
N ARG A 28 -7.84 1.99 1.22
CA ARG A 28 -9.31 1.84 1.24
C ARG A 28 -9.69 0.44 1.70
N ASN A 29 -10.80 0.33 2.42
CA ASN A 29 -11.35 -0.98 2.80
C ASN A 29 -11.59 -1.83 1.54
N CYS A 30 -11.26 -3.12 1.63
CA CYS A 30 -11.31 -4.09 0.53
C CYS A 30 -10.49 -3.71 -0.72
N GLY A 31 -9.60 -2.72 -0.65
CA GLY A 31 -8.62 -2.50 -1.72
C GLY A 31 -7.60 -3.63 -1.81
N TYR A 32 -6.84 -3.67 -2.89
CA TYR A 32 -5.64 -4.49 -2.98
C TYR A 32 -4.40 -3.63 -3.23
N ALA A 33 -3.26 -4.17 -2.81
CA ALA A 33 -1.94 -3.66 -3.13
C ALA A 33 -1.12 -4.76 -3.80
N MET A 34 -0.28 -4.41 -4.77
CA MET A 34 0.64 -5.33 -5.42
C MET A 34 2.06 -4.86 -5.19
N LEU A 35 2.87 -5.78 -4.66
CA LEU A 35 4.30 -5.62 -4.44
C LEU A 35 5.01 -6.65 -5.30
N ASP A 36 6.00 -6.19 -6.06
CA ASP A 36 6.92 -7.06 -6.78
C ASP A 36 8.21 -7.19 -5.98
N VAL A 37 8.68 -8.42 -5.81
CA VAL A 37 9.86 -8.74 -5.00
C VAL A 37 10.96 -9.17 -5.93
N THR A 38 12.01 -8.37 -6.02
CA THR A 38 13.17 -8.62 -6.87
C THR A 38 14.42 -8.84 -6.02
N ALA A 39 15.51 -9.31 -6.63
CA ALA A 39 16.80 -9.44 -5.95
C ALA A 39 17.36 -8.09 -5.42
N SER A 40 16.89 -6.96 -5.95
CA SER A 40 17.30 -5.61 -5.55
C SER A 40 16.36 -4.95 -4.53
N GLY A 41 15.27 -5.62 -4.14
CA GLY A 41 14.34 -5.13 -3.12
C GLY A 41 12.88 -5.28 -3.51
N PHE A 42 12.08 -4.27 -3.16
CA PHE A 42 10.64 -4.29 -3.34
C PHE A 42 10.19 -3.14 -4.22
N ASN A 43 9.39 -3.44 -5.23
CA ASN A 43 8.76 -2.45 -6.09
C ASN A 43 7.27 -2.42 -5.82
N LEU A 44 6.75 -1.26 -5.42
CA LEU A 44 5.32 -1.05 -5.24
C LEU A 44 4.67 -0.82 -6.61
N LEU A 45 3.94 -1.84 -7.11
CA LEU A 45 3.24 -1.76 -8.39
C LEU A 45 1.90 -1.04 -8.26
N ASN A 46 1.13 -1.39 -7.24
CA ASN A 46 -0.21 -0.83 -7.00
C ASN A 46 -0.47 -0.67 -5.51
N TRP A 47 -1.18 0.39 -5.12
CA TRP A 47 -1.55 0.65 -3.72
C TRP A 47 -3.01 1.07 -3.60
N GLY A 48 -3.78 0.37 -2.78
CA GLY A 48 -5.15 0.76 -2.43
C GLY A 48 -6.13 0.73 -3.60
N VAL A 49 -5.94 -0.15 -4.58
CA VAL A 49 -6.82 -0.27 -5.73
C VAL A 49 -8.13 -0.93 -5.32
N ALA A 50 -9.23 -0.20 -5.45
CA ALA A 50 -10.57 -0.64 -5.05
C ALA A 50 -11.59 -0.49 -6.20
N THR A 51 -11.11 -0.42 -7.45
CA THR A 51 -11.96 -0.25 -8.64
C THR A 51 -12.96 -1.39 -8.83
N HIS A 52 -12.66 -2.58 -8.32
CA HIS A 52 -13.58 -3.73 -8.30
C HIS A 52 -14.78 -3.55 -7.35
N LEU A 53 -14.76 -2.56 -6.46
CA LEU A 53 -15.87 -2.20 -5.59
C LEU A 53 -16.82 -1.17 -6.22
N LEU A 54 -16.47 -0.62 -7.38
CA LEU A 54 -17.33 0.33 -8.07
C LEU A 54 -18.55 -0.41 -8.65
N PRO A 55 -19.77 0.11 -8.46
CA PRO A 55 -20.95 -0.46 -9.10
C PRO A 55 -20.77 -0.40 -10.62
N LYS A 56 -21.03 -1.53 -11.31
CA LYS A 56 -21.17 -1.53 -12.76
C LYS A 56 -22.34 -0.62 -13.12
N ARG A 57 -22.07 0.47 -13.82
CA ARG A 57 -23.09 1.31 -14.45
C ARG A 57 -23.70 0.58 -15.63
#